data_AF-A0A1M5CQU2-F1
#
_entry.id   AF-A0A1M5CQU2-F1
#
_cell.length_a   1.000
_cell.length_b   1.000
_cell.length_c   1.000
_cell.angle_alpha   90.00
_cell.angle_beta   90.00
_cell.angle_gamma   90.00
#
_symmetry.space_group_name_H-M   'P 1'
#
loop_
_entity.id
_entity.type
_entity.pdbx_description
1 polymer ?
#
loop_
_entity_poly.entity_id
_entity_poly.type
_entity_poly.pdbx_seq_one_letter_code
_entity_poly.pdbx_strand_id
1 'polypeptide(L)' 'MITGRSAATVSEETVMPEPQPCPECDAAVAVADDVRVHEVIECPECAAELEVAATDPVLLTLAPDVEEDWGE' A
#
# COMPACT_ATOMS: atom_id res chain seq x y z
N MET A 1 37.94 17.13 24.44
CA MET A 1 36.74 17.64 23.75
C MET A 1 35.97 16.42 23.28
N ILE A 2 35.09 15.92 24.12
CA ILE A 2 34.40 14.65 23.94
C ILE A 2 33.13 14.85 23.09
N THR A 3 33.10 14.12 21.98
CA THR A 3 31.98 13.31 21.45
C THR A 3 30.62 13.96 21.21
N GLY A 4 30.14 13.85 19.97
CA GLY A 4 28.71 14.01 19.69
C GLY A 4 28.33 13.80 18.23
N ARG A 5 28.80 12.70 17.61
CA ARG A 5 28.29 12.23 16.32
C ARG A 5 26.84 11.80 16.51
N SER A 6 25.88 12.67 16.20
CA SER A 6 24.47 12.27 16.12
C SER A 6 24.15 11.88 14.69
N ALA A 7 24.37 10.60 14.39
CA ALA A 7 23.63 9.91 13.36
C ALA A 7 22.19 9.79 13.88
N ALA A 8 21.27 10.57 13.32
CA ALA A 8 19.85 10.32 13.51
C ALA A 8 19.54 9.01 12.80
N THR A 9 19.37 7.97 13.62
CA THR A 9 18.72 6.71 13.31
C THR A 9 17.35 6.97 12.70
N VAL A 10 17.17 6.69 11.40
CA VAL A 10 15.95 6.05 10.95
C VAL A 10 16.19 4.55 11.01
N SER A 11 15.98 4.02 12.22
CA SER A 11 15.53 2.64 12.36
C SER A 11 14.08 2.63 11.88
N GLU A 12 13.88 2.52 10.58
CA GLU A 12 12.61 2.03 10.04
C GLU A 12 12.96 0.68 9.43
N GLU A 13 12.93 -0.32 10.30
CA GLU A 13 12.93 -1.71 9.92
C GLU A 13 11.76 -1.88 8.96
N THR A 14 12.03 -1.82 7.65
CA THR A 14 11.10 -2.24 6.61
C THR A 14 10.86 -3.72 6.85
N VAL A 15 9.92 -4.02 7.75
CA VAL A 15 9.15 -5.24 7.68
C VAL A 15 8.65 -5.27 6.24
N MET A 16 9.07 -6.28 5.49
CA MET A 16 8.53 -6.49 4.15
C MET A 16 7.11 -7.00 4.39
N PRO A 17 6.08 -6.20 4.09
CA PRO A 17 4.71 -6.57 4.40
C PRO A 17 4.32 -7.81 3.60
N GLU A 18 3.41 -8.60 4.17
CA GLU A 18 2.93 -9.82 3.51
C GLU A 18 2.21 -9.45 2.21
N PRO A 19 2.63 -9.99 1.05
CA PRO A 19 2.03 -9.63 -0.21
C PRO A 19 0.58 -10.14 -0.26
N GLN A 20 -0.33 -9.26 -0.66
CA GLN A 20 -1.74 -9.59 -0.80
C GLN A 20 -2.04 -10.00 -2.25
N PRO A 21 -2.90 -11.01 -2.46
CA PRO A 21 -3.28 -11.42 -3.81
C PRO A 21 -4.13 -10.32 -4.48
N CYS A 22 -3.78 -9.98 -5.72
CA CYS A 22 -4.60 -9.12 -6.56
C CYS A 22 -5.93 -9.80 -6.88
N PRO A 23 -7.09 -9.16 -6.66
CA PRO A 23 -8.40 -9.75 -6.98
C PRO A 23 -8.68 -9.93 -8.49
N GLU A 24 -7.86 -9.34 -9.36
CA GLU A 24 -8.01 -9.43 -10.81
C GLU A 24 -7.15 -10.54 -11.46
N CYS A 25 -5.89 -10.67 -11.00
CA CYS A 25 -4.90 -11.54 -11.64
C CYS A 25 -4.22 -12.52 -10.69
N ASP A 26 -4.60 -12.54 -9.40
CA ASP A 26 -4.03 -13.37 -8.34
C ASP A 26 -2.52 -13.17 -8.09
N ALA A 27 -1.94 -12.09 -8.64
CA ALA A 27 -0.54 -11.74 -8.43
C ALA A 27 -0.28 -11.24 -7.00
N ALA A 28 0.95 -11.45 -6.51
CA ALA A 28 1.40 -10.96 -5.22
C ALA A 28 1.66 -9.44 -5.27
N VAL A 29 0.81 -8.65 -4.61
CA VAL A 29 0.94 -7.19 -4.49
C VAL A 29 1.57 -6.84 -3.15
N ALA A 30 2.72 -6.17 -3.17
CA ALA A 30 3.35 -5.66 -1.96
C ALA A 30 2.62 -4.38 -1.50
N VAL A 31 2.14 -4.38 -0.26
CA VAL A 31 1.36 -3.27 0.32
C VAL A 31 2.05 -2.75 1.57
N ALA A 32 2.46 -1.48 1.63
CA ALA A 32 3.21 -0.94 2.76
C ALA A 32 2.50 -1.11 4.12
N ASP A 33 3.25 -1.28 5.21
CA ASP A 33 2.67 -1.38 6.56
C ASP A 33 1.96 -0.09 7.02
N ASP A 34 2.32 1.06 6.46
CA ASP A 34 1.69 2.36 6.74
C ASP A 34 0.50 2.69 5.82
N VAL A 35 0.11 1.74 4.95
CA VAL A 35 -1.02 1.88 4.03
C VAL A 35 -2.31 2.22 4.78
N ARG A 36 -3.19 2.97 4.13
CA ARG A 36 -4.47 3.39 4.70
C ARG A 36 -5.66 2.78 3.96
N VAL A 37 -6.76 2.60 4.68
CA VAL A 37 -8.04 2.29 4.07
C VAL A 37 -8.44 3.41 3.11
N HIS A 38 -9.04 3.07 1.96
CA HIS A 38 -9.35 3.97 0.84
C HIS A 38 -8.11 4.53 0.12
N GLU A 39 -6.92 3.98 0.37
CA GLU A 39 -5.76 4.25 -0.46
C GLU A 39 -5.82 3.42 -1.74
N VAL A 40 -5.49 4.05 -2.86
CA VAL A 40 -5.44 3.40 -4.18
C VAL A 40 -4.00 3.06 -4.52
N ILE A 41 -3.74 1.79 -4.80
CA ILE A 41 -2.46 1.23 -5.22
C ILE A 41 -2.63 0.55 -6.58
N GLU A 42 -1.57 0.49 -7.39
CA GLU A 42 -1.61 -0.17 -8.70
C GLU A 42 -0.96 -1.56 -8.63
N CYS A 43 -1.60 -2.56 -9.25
CA CYS A 43 -0.99 -3.88 -9.37
C CYS A 43 0.18 -3.85 -10.36
N PRO A 44 1.41 -4.25 -9.99
CA PRO A 44 2.57 -4.20 -10.90
C PRO A 44 2.49 -5.21 -12.06
N GLU A 45 1.63 -6.22 -11.98
CA GLU A 45 1.51 -7.28 -12.98
C GLU A 45 0.40 -7.01 -14.02
N CYS A 46 -0.78 -6.58 -13.58
CA CYS A 46 -1.92 -6.31 -14.49
C CYS A 46 -2.26 -4.83 -14.66
N ALA A 47 -1.61 -3.93 -13.91
CA ALA A 47 -1.92 -2.49 -13.89
C ALA A 47 -3.36 -2.15 -13.48
N ALA A 48 -4.04 -3.05 -12.76
CA ALA A 48 -5.34 -2.77 -12.15
C ALA A 48 -5.19 -1.78 -10.99
N GLU A 49 -6.11 -0.83 -10.91
CA GLU A 49 -6.25 0.07 -9.77
C GLU A 49 -6.95 -0.68 -8.64
N LEU A 50 -6.26 -0.83 -7.51
CA LEU A 50 -6.73 -1.56 -6.34
C LEU A 50 -6.91 -0.59 -5.18
N GLU A 51 -8.03 -0.67 -4.49
CA GLU A 51 -8.30 0.09 -3.29
C GLU A 51 -8.12 -0.78 -2.05
N VAL A 52 -7.52 -0.21 -1.01
CA VAL A 52 -7.32 -0.88 0.28
C VAL A 52 -8.61 -0.80 1.09
N ALA A 53 -9.31 -1.91 1.21
CA ALA A 53 -10.57 -1.99 1.94
C ALA A 53 -10.37 -2.18 3.46
N ALA A 54 -9.25 -2.79 3.87
CA ALA A 54 -8.90 -3.03 5.28
C ALA A 54 -7.37 -3.17 5.43
N THR A 55 -6.86 -3.00 6.65
CA THR A 55 -5.43 -3.12 6.98
C THR A 55 -5.11 -4.11 8.11
N ASP A 56 -6.13 -4.73 8.73
CA ASP A 56 -5.97 -5.74 9.79
C ASP A 56 -7.11 -6.78 9.70
N PRO A 57 -7.03 -7.78 8.80
CA PRO A 57 -5.97 -8.04 7.81
C PRO A 57 -6.05 -7.12 6.58
N VAL A 58 -4.93 -6.97 5.85
CA VAL A 58 -4.91 -6.19 4.60
C VAL A 58 -5.83 -6.84 3.57
N LEU A 59 -6.73 -6.05 2.97
CA LEU A 59 -7.66 -6.52 1.95
C LEU A 59 -7.67 -5.54 0.78
N LEU A 60 -7.45 -6.06 -0.42
CA LEU A 60 -7.47 -5.31 -1.66
C LEU A 60 -8.75 -5.61 -2.43
N THR A 61 -9.41 -4.57 -2.92
CA THR A 61 -10.54 -4.64 -3.85
C THR A 61 -10.18 -3.90 -5.13
N LEU A 62 -10.85 -4.19 -6.24
CA LEU A 62 -10.78 -3.30 -7.41
C LEU A 62 -11.30 -1.93 -7.01
N ALA A 63 -10.55 -0.88 -7.35
CA ALA A 63 -11.04 0.48 -7.22
C ALA A 63 -12.32 0.62 -8.05
N PRO A 64 -13.35 1.32 -7.54
CA PRO A 64 -14.55 1.54 -8.31
C PRO A 64 -14.21 2.30 -9.59
N ASP A 65 -14.79 1.89 -10.72
CA ASP A 65 -14.77 2.73 -11.91
C ASP A 65 -15.25 4.12 -11.50
N VAL A 66 -14.49 5.14 -11.90
CA VAL A 66 -14.86 6.54 -11.73
C VAL A 66 -16.25 6.71 -12.32
N GLU A 67 -17.30 6.68 -11.49
CA GLU A 67 -18.62 7.14 -11.92
C GLU A 67 -18.38 8.55 -12.44
N GLU A 68 -18.75 8.79 -13.70
CA GLU A 68 -18.60 10.04 -14.43
C GLU A 68 -19.49 11.15 -13.83
N ASP A 69 -19.38 11.36 -12.52
CA ASP A 69 -20.11 12.34 -11.71
C ASP A 69 -19.31 12.68 -10.43
N TRP A 70 -17.97 12.72 -10.51
CA TRP A 70 -17.16 13.40 -9.51
C TRP A 70 -17.36 14.92 -9.62
N GLY A 71 -18.55 15.40 -9.22
CA GLY A 71 -18.86 16.81 -9.00
C GLY A 71 -19.69 17.50 -10.08
N GLU A 72 -21.00 17.56 -9.85
CA GLU A 72 -21.78 18.79 -10.04
C GLU A 72 -21.57 19.78 -8.88
#